data_AF-A0A3M8RP33-F1
#
_entry.id   AF-A0A3M8RP33-F1
#
_cell.length_a   1.000
_cell.length_b   1.000
_cell.length_c   1.000
_cell.angle_alpha   90.00
_cell.angle_beta   90.00
_cell.angle_gamma   90.00
#
_symmetry.space_group_name_H-M   'P 1'
#
loop_
_entity.id
_entity.type
_entity.pdbx_description
1 polymer ?
#
loop_
_entity_poly.entity_id
_entity_poly.type
_entity_poly.pdbx_seq_one_letter_code
_entity_poly.pdbx_strand_id
1 'polypeptide(L)'
;MPLVHMKDMLAHAYEHGYAVGAFDVVGLDFVEGVMAAAERSRAPVILSLAESHREYYDFELLMSATEAAGRRSPVPVALHLDHGTSLESAVRAIRLGCNGVMVDASQADFSDNLARTKAVVEMAHACGVPVEGELGYVPGVPGENGERHPGTNVYTTVAEAKGFVERTGVDFLAVSIGTVHGRLKGKAKLDFQRLRSINQALGIPLAIHGGAGLDDDQFRRLIAKGVAKINYDTALADAAGAAIRARAKSAPGAGYMDLVQDVSAAISTETERCMRVWGSAGRAAEVLSHCRPWAPVEHLIIHNVVGISEKEAAAMIAEGQQALGAIPGVRAVVTGRAVEERAQYRYCWLVRFAAPEVIDSYRGHPDHVAFANRRFRPVADRDISIDYALEGP
;
A
#
# COMPACT_ATOMS: atom_id res chain seq x y z
N MET A 1 11.84 -3.74 12.76
CA MET A 1 11.51 -4.04 11.34
C MET A 1 10.63 -5.25 11.31
N PRO A 2 9.54 -5.22 10.51
CA PRO A 2 9.39 -6.19 9.42
C PRO A 2 8.52 -5.65 8.25
N LEU A 3 8.68 -4.37 7.86
CA LEU A 3 8.18 -4.00 6.55
C LEU A 3 9.02 -4.73 5.50
N VAL A 4 8.39 -5.41 4.56
CA VAL A 4 9.06 -6.16 3.49
C VAL A 4 8.56 -5.71 2.12
N HIS A 5 9.37 -5.95 1.09
CA HIS A 5 9.01 -5.62 -0.28
C HIS A 5 7.79 -6.45 -0.72
N MET A 6 6.67 -5.79 -1.04
CA MET A 6 5.39 -6.46 -1.31
C MET A 6 5.44 -7.41 -2.51
N LYS A 7 6.22 -7.08 -3.54
CA LYS A 7 6.43 -7.97 -4.71
C LYS A 7 7.03 -9.31 -4.31
N ASP A 8 8.05 -9.30 -3.46
CA ASP A 8 8.74 -10.50 -3.00
C ASP A 8 7.78 -11.35 -2.15
N MET A 9 6.98 -10.69 -1.29
CA MET A 9 5.96 -11.34 -0.47
C MET A 9 4.91 -12.08 -1.32
N LEU A 10 4.39 -11.43 -2.36
CA LEU A 10 3.37 -12.02 -3.22
C LEU A 10 3.94 -13.05 -4.21
N ALA A 11 5.16 -12.85 -4.69
CA ALA A 11 5.88 -13.85 -5.48
C ALA A 11 6.06 -15.15 -4.67
N HIS A 12 6.54 -15.03 -3.43
CA HIS A 12 6.67 -16.16 -2.53
C HIS A 12 5.32 -16.86 -2.29
N ALA A 13 4.24 -16.11 -2.07
CA ALA A 13 2.90 -16.68 -1.92
C ALA A 13 2.42 -17.45 -3.15
N TYR A 14 2.63 -16.86 -4.33
CA TYR A 14 2.30 -17.47 -5.61
C TYR A 14 3.07 -18.78 -5.85
N GLU A 15 4.38 -18.78 -5.63
CA GLU A 15 5.26 -19.95 -5.82
C GLU A 15 4.94 -21.10 -4.85
N HIS A 16 4.50 -20.78 -3.63
CA HIS A 16 4.23 -21.76 -2.58
C HIS A 16 2.74 -22.12 -2.44
N GLY A 17 1.89 -21.61 -3.34
CA GLY A 17 0.47 -21.99 -3.43
C GLY A 17 -0.38 -21.57 -2.23
N TYR A 18 -0.17 -20.35 -1.71
CA TYR A 18 -1.01 -19.74 -0.68
C TYR A 18 -1.36 -18.29 -1.05
N ALA A 19 -2.29 -17.65 -0.32
CA ALA A 19 -2.59 -16.23 -0.50
C ALA A 19 -2.32 -15.42 0.77
N VAL A 20 -1.80 -14.21 0.57
CA VAL A 20 -1.69 -13.18 1.60
C VAL A 20 -2.99 -12.38 1.66
N GLY A 21 -3.48 -12.15 2.86
CA GLY A 21 -4.63 -11.28 3.08
C GLY A 21 -4.24 -9.81 2.98
N ALA A 22 -4.95 -9.07 2.14
CA ALA A 22 -4.99 -7.62 2.15
C ALA A 22 -6.25 -7.17 2.88
N PHE A 23 -6.06 -6.85 4.16
CA PHE A 23 -7.16 -6.49 5.05
C PHE A 23 -7.26 -4.97 5.11
N ASP A 24 -8.43 -4.44 4.75
CA ASP A 24 -8.66 -3.01 4.85
C ASP A 24 -8.76 -2.59 6.32
N VAL A 25 -8.01 -1.57 6.69
CA VAL A 25 -8.04 -0.98 8.03
C VAL A 25 -8.73 0.38 7.98
N VAL A 26 -9.75 0.55 8.80
CA VAL A 26 -10.58 1.78 8.86
C VAL A 26 -10.50 2.50 10.21
N GLY A 27 -9.60 2.05 11.08
CA GLY A 27 -9.38 2.60 12.42
C GLY A 27 -8.33 1.81 13.20
N LEU A 28 -7.97 2.29 14.40
CA LEU A 28 -6.95 1.64 15.24
C LEU A 28 -7.35 0.23 15.67
N ASP A 29 -8.61 -0.01 16.01
CA ASP A 29 -9.09 -1.36 16.38
C ASP A 29 -8.90 -2.38 15.24
N PHE A 30 -8.98 -1.93 13.98
CA PHE A 30 -8.72 -2.78 12.81
C PHE A 30 -7.24 -3.08 12.66
N VAL A 31 -6.39 -2.06 12.76
CA VAL A 31 -4.93 -2.22 12.74
C VAL A 31 -4.50 -3.21 13.82
N GLU A 32 -4.96 -3.01 15.06
CA GLU A 32 -4.63 -3.88 16.19
C GLU A 32 -5.16 -5.30 15.98
N GLY A 33 -6.41 -5.45 15.56
CA GLY A 33 -7.03 -6.77 15.36
C GLY A 33 -6.32 -7.58 14.29
N VAL A 34 -6.06 -6.97 13.13
CA VAL A 34 -5.36 -7.62 12.00
C VAL A 34 -3.93 -7.97 12.38
N MET A 35 -3.19 -7.04 13.00
CA MET A 35 -1.81 -7.27 13.42
C MET A 35 -1.71 -8.38 14.47
N ALA A 36 -2.58 -8.36 15.49
CA ALA A 36 -2.59 -9.39 16.51
C ALA A 36 -2.87 -10.79 15.93
N ALA A 37 -3.72 -10.88 14.90
CA ALA A 37 -3.98 -12.13 14.19
C ALA A 37 -2.76 -12.59 13.37
N ALA A 38 -2.12 -11.67 12.64
CA ALA A 38 -0.92 -11.95 11.85
C ALA A 38 0.22 -12.48 12.74
N GLU A 39 0.44 -11.84 13.88
CA GLU A 39 1.48 -12.20 14.83
C GLU A 39 1.21 -13.56 15.48
N ARG A 40 0.00 -13.80 15.98
CA ARG A 40 -0.37 -15.10 16.57
C ARG A 40 -0.33 -16.23 15.54
N SER A 41 -0.73 -15.95 14.30
CA SER A 41 -0.70 -16.91 13.21
C SER A 41 0.69 -17.07 12.59
N ARG A 42 1.66 -16.22 12.95
CA ARG A 42 2.97 -16.12 12.29
C ARG A 42 2.81 -16.06 10.77
N ALA A 43 1.96 -15.16 10.29
CA ALA A 43 1.58 -15.06 8.89
C ALA A 43 2.06 -13.73 8.26
N PRO A 44 2.44 -13.70 6.98
CA PRO A 44 2.55 -12.45 6.23
C PRO A 44 1.19 -11.75 6.14
N VAL A 45 1.20 -10.42 6.13
CA VAL A 45 -0.02 -9.62 6.04
C VAL A 45 0.19 -8.35 5.22
N ILE A 46 -0.86 -7.95 4.50
CA ILE A 46 -0.95 -6.64 3.86
C ILE A 46 -1.98 -5.82 4.64
N LEU A 47 -1.54 -4.68 5.20
CA LEU A 47 -2.43 -3.67 5.75
C LEU A 47 -2.82 -2.73 4.61
N SER A 48 -4.11 -2.71 4.29
CA SER A 48 -4.65 -2.04 3.12
C SER A 48 -5.49 -0.84 3.54
N LEU A 49 -5.39 0.28 2.81
CA LEU A 49 -6.26 1.42 3.01
C LEU A 49 -6.85 1.84 1.66
N ALA A 50 -8.18 1.85 1.59
CA ALA A 50 -8.91 2.26 0.41
C ALA A 50 -9.06 3.78 0.33
N GLU A 51 -8.77 4.36 -0.84
CA GLU A 51 -8.99 5.80 -1.09
C GLU A 51 -10.48 6.19 -0.96
N SER A 52 -11.38 5.26 -1.28
CA SER A 52 -12.84 5.45 -1.20
C SER A 52 -13.35 5.65 0.23
N HIS A 53 -12.56 5.31 1.26
CA HIS A 53 -12.94 5.43 2.68
C HIS A 53 -12.50 6.74 3.35
N ARG A 54 -11.94 7.69 2.58
CA ARG A 54 -11.48 9.01 3.08
C ARG A 54 -12.52 9.86 3.81
N GLU A 55 -13.81 9.54 3.68
CA GLU A 55 -14.89 10.22 4.40
C GLU A 55 -15.05 9.76 5.86
N TYR A 56 -14.48 8.60 6.22
CA TYR A 56 -14.59 8.01 7.55
C TYR A 56 -13.42 8.29 8.46
N TYR A 57 -12.22 8.44 7.90
CA TYR A 57 -11.00 8.68 8.65
C TYR A 57 -10.06 9.59 7.89
N ASP A 58 -9.19 10.27 8.64
CA ASP A 58 -8.04 10.94 8.06
C ASP A 58 -7.03 9.89 7.59
N PHE A 59 -6.84 9.81 6.28
CA PHE A 59 -5.95 8.84 5.65
C PHE A 59 -4.49 8.98 6.13
N GLU A 60 -4.00 10.20 6.37
CA GLU A 60 -2.61 10.42 6.78
C GLU A 60 -2.36 9.99 8.23
N LEU A 61 -3.32 10.29 9.11
CA LEU A 61 -3.26 9.84 10.51
C LEU A 61 -3.31 8.31 10.59
N LEU A 62 -4.24 7.68 9.86
CA LEU A 62 -4.36 6.22 9.89
C LEU A 62 -3.17 5.53 9.22
N MET A 63 -2.64 6.07 8.12
CA MET A 63 -1.41 5.56 7.51
C MET A 63 -0.22 5.62 8.48
N SER A 64 -0.07 6.72 9.22
CA SER A 64 1.01 6.87 10.20
C SER A 64 0.93 5.81 11.29
N ALA A 65 -0.28 5.53 11.82
CA ALA A 65 -0.50 4.47 12.80
C ALA A 65 -0.24 3.07 12.22
N THR A 66 -0.72 2.84 10.99
CA THR A 66 -0.53 1.58 10.24
C THR A 66 0.95 1.30 10.00
N GLU A 67 1.73 2.28 9.55
CA GLU A 67 3.17 2.12 9.34
C GLU A 67 3.90 1.85 10.66
N ALA A 68 3.54 2.56 11.73
CA ALA A 68 4.13 2.36 13.05
C ALA A 68 3.85 0.93 13.58
N ALA A 69 2.62 0.43 13.41
CA ALA A 69 2.26 -0.94 13.76
C ALA A 69 3.05 -1.96 12.93
N GLY A 70 3.10 -1.76 11.60
CA GLY A 70 3.86 -2.58 10.68
C GLY A 70 5.32 -2.70 11.12
N ARG A 71 6.05 -1.58 11.27
CA ARG A 71 7.49 -1.54 11.61
C ARG A 71 7.86 -2.25 12.92
N ARG A 72 6.95 -2.29 13.88
CA ARG A 72 7.13 -2.89 15.22
C ARG A 72 6.84 -4.39 15.26
N SER A 73 6.20 -4.93 14.24
CA SER A 73 5.80 -6.32 14.24
C SER A 73 7.01 -7.28 14.14
N PRO A 74 6.86 -8.56 14.51
CA PRO A 74 7.84 -9.61 14.19
C PRO A 74 7.50 -10.39 12.91
N VAL A 75 6.36 -10.14 12.25
CA VAL A 75 5.93 -10.87 11.04
C VAL A 75 6.03 -9.97 9.79
N PRO A 76 6.20 -10.51 8.57
CA PRO A 76 6.32 -9.68 7.37
C PRO A 76 5.04 -8.90 7.08
N VAL A 77 5.18 -7.57 6.97
CA VAL A 77 4.07 -6.64 6.69
C VAL A 77 4.35 -5.84 5.42
N ALA A 78 3.32 -5.66 4.61
CA ALA A 78 3.30 -4.69 3.52
C ALA A 78 2.14 -3.69 3.73
N LEU A 79 2.29 -2.48 3.19
CA LEU A 79 1.34 -1.38 3.29
C LEU A 79 0.85 -1.02 1.89
N HIS A 80 -0.47 -1.08 1.67
CA HIS A 80 -1.05 -1.00 0.35
C HIS A 80 -2.10 0.11 0.22
N LEU A 81 -2.03 0.88 -0.86
CA LEU A 81 -3.14 1.73 -1.30
C LEU A 81 -4.12 0.89 -2.12
N ASP A 82 -5.37 0.78 -1.67
CA ASP A 82 -6.43 0.09 -2.40
C ASP A 82 -7.29 1.08 -3.20
N HIS A 83 -7.70 0.66 -4.41
CA HIS A 83 -8.54 1.42 -5.33
C HIS A 83 -8.08 2.88 -5.56
N GLY A 84 -6.77 3.11 -5.74
CA GLY A 84 -6.25 4.43 -6.08
C GLY A 84 -6.78 4.93 -7.43
N THR A 85 -7.29 6.16 -7.47
CA THR A 85 -8.01 6.69 -8.63
C THR A 85 -7.15 7.51 -9.59
N SER A 86 -5.92 7.87 -9.19
CA SER A 86 -5.05 8.78 -9.94
C SER A 86 -3.56 8.56 -9.66
N LEU A 87 -2.72 9.15 -10.52
CA LEU A 87 -1.27 9.17 -10.32
C LEU A 87 -0.91 9.92 -9.03
N GLU A 88 -1.61 11.02 -8.77
CA GLU A 88 -1.45 11.84 -7.58
C GLU A 88 -1.77 11.05 -6.30
N SER A 89 -2.82 10.22 -6.34
CA SER A 89 -3.18 9.32 -5.23
C SER A 89 -2.05 8.33 -4.94
N ALA A 90 -1.46 7.73 -5.98
CA ALA A 90 -0.33 6.82 -5.83
C ALA A 90 0.92 7.53 -5.26
N VAL A 91 1.28 8.70 -5.80
CA VAL A 91 2.40 9.51 -5.28
C VAL A 91 2.20 9.86 -3.80
N ARG A 92 0.99 10.29 -3.43
CA ARG A 92 0.65 10.62 -2.04
C ARG A 92 0.76 9.39 -1.13
N ALA A 93 0.24 8.24 -1.55
CA ALA A 93 0.30 7.03 -0.75
C ALA A 93 1.74 6.54 -0.51
N ILE A 94 2.60 6.56 -1.55
CA ILE A 94 4.02 6.21 -1.43
C ILE A 94 4.73 7.15 -0.46
N ARG A 95 4.46 8.46 -0.56
CA ARG A 95 4.99 9.47 0.37
C ARG A 95 4.60 9.17 1.83
N LEU A 96 3.36 8.73 2.05
CA LEU A 96 2.82 8.44 3.38
C LEU A 96 3.28 7.11 3.97
N GLY A 97 3.78 6.18 3.16
CA GLY A 97 4.30 4.91 3.67
C GLY A 97 4.00 3.68 2.85
N CYS A 98 3.07 3.75 1.88
CA CYS A 98 2.71 2.58 1.09
C CYS A 98 3.91 2.05 0.32
N ASN A 99 4.09 0.73 0.39
CA ASN A 99 5.09 -0.03 -0.36
C ASN A 99 4.46 -1.05 -1.31
N GLY A 100 3.19 -0.83 -1.64
CA GLY A 100 2.51 -1.28 -2.83
C GLY A 100 1.33 -0.35 -3.11
N VAL A 101 0.96 -0.18 -4.38
CA VAL A 101 -0.17 0.67 -4.75
C VAL A 101 -1.03 -0.03 -5.79
N MET A 102 -2.34 0.18 -5.70
CA MET A 102 -3.28 -0.17 -6.74
C MET A 102 -3.73 1.08 -7.49
N VAL A 103 -3.83 0.95 -8.81
CA VAL A 103 -4.57 1.91 -9.64
C VAL A 103 -5.81 1.23 -10.21
N ASP A 104 -6.96 1.75 -9.81
CA ASP A 104 -8.24 1.31 -10.31
C ASP A 104 -8.74 2.29 -11.39
N ALA A 105 -8.41 1.96 -12.64
CA ALA A 105 -8.96 2.59 -13.83
C ALA A 105 -9.92 1.64 -14.58
N SER A 106 -10.48 0.65 -13.88
CA SER A 106 -11.32 -0.41 -14.46
C SER A 106 -12.61 0.10 -15.13
N GLN A 107 -13.10 1.27 -14.71
CA GLN A 107 -14.26 1.94 -15.32
C GLN A 107 -13.94 2.70 -16.61
N ALA A 108 -12.66 2.93 -16.90
CA ALA A 108 -12.23 3.53 -18.15
C ALA A 108 -12.27 2.47 -19.27
N ASP A 109 -12.25 2.92 -20.53
CA ASP A 109 -12.02 1.98 -21.62
C ASP A 109 -10.63 1.35 -21.51
N PHE A 110 -10.41 0.24 -22.22
CA PHE A 110 -9.16 -0.51 -22.13
C PHE A 110 -7.92 0.33 -22.46
N SER A 111 -8.02 1.27 -23.40
CA SER A 111 -6.89 2.11 -23.82
C SER A 111 -6.52 3.12 -22.74
N ASP A 112 -7.52 3.76 -22.15
CA ASP A 112 -7.34 4.72 -21.07
C ASP A 112 -6.89 4.06 -19.78
N ASN A 113 -7.45 2.89 -19.42
CA ASN A 113 -6.99 2.10 -18.27
C ASN A 113 -5.50 1.77 -18.43
N LEU A 114 -5.10 1.30 -19.62
CA LEU A 114 -3.72 0.96 -19.91
C LEU A 114 -2.78 2.17 -19.84
N ALA A 115 -3.17 3.31 -20.39
CA ALA A 115 -2.36 4.53 -20.34
C ALA A 115 -2.17 5.03 -18.90
N ARG A 116 -3.26 5.07 -18.12
CA ARG A 116 -3.24 5.49 -16.70
C ARG A 116 -2.41 4.54 -15.85
N THR A 117 -2.65 3.24 -15.99
CA THR A 117 -1.92 2.21 -15.23
C THR A 117 -0.44 2.25 -15.55
N LYS A 118 -0.06 2.36 -16.84
CA LYS A 118 1.34 2.48 -17.24
C LYS A 118 2.03 3.70 -16.60
N ALA A 119 1.37 4.85 -16.57
CA ALA A 119 1.94 6.04 -15.94
C ALA A 119 2.20 5.84 -14.44
N VAL A 120 1.28 5.16 -13.74
CA VAL A 120 1.46 4.78 -12.32
C VAL A 120 2.60 3.78 -12.16
N VAL A 121 2.68 2.76 -13.02
CA VAL A 121 3.76 1.76 -13.01
C VAL A 121 5.12 2.43 -13.17
N GLU A 122 5.30 3.28 -14.18
CA GLU A 122 6.57 3.97 -14.43
C GLU A 122 7.02 4.81 -13.23
N MET A 123 6.08 5.56 -12.62
CA MET A 123 6.35 6.36 -11.42
C MET A 123 6.65 5.50 -10.20
N ALA A 124 5.84 4.47 -9.93
CA ALA A 124 5.96 3.66 -8.73
C ALA A 124 7.21 2.78 -8.77
N HIS A 125 7.56 2.22 -9.94
CA HIS A 125 8.79 1.45 -10.14
C HIS A 125 10.04 2.32 -9.95
N ALA A 126 10.00 3.60 -10.34
CA ALA A 126 11.06 4.55 -10.03
C ALA A 126 11.21 4.84 -8.52
N CYS A 127 10.22 4.44 -7.72
CA CYS A 127 10.25 4.46 -6.25
C CYS A 127 10.49 3.08 -5.61
N GLY A 128 10.71 2.03 -6.42
CA GLY A 128 10.81 0.64 -5.96
C GLY A 128 9.47 0.02 -5.50
N VAL A 129 8.34 0.67 -5.77
CA VAL A 129 7.02 0.25 -5.29
C VAL A 129 6.30 -0.56 -6.37
N PRO A 130 5.86 -1.80 -6.07
CA PRO A 130 5.10 -2.61 -7.01
C PRO A 130 3.66 -2.11 -7.17
N VAL A 131 3.10 -2.40 -8.35
CA VAL A 131 1.76 -1.93 -8.74
C VAL A 131 0.80 -3.08 -9.02
N GLU A 132 -0.38 -2.97 -8.44
CA GLU A 132 -1.57 -3.73 -8.80
C GLU A 132 -2.36 -2.98 -9.87
N GLY A 133 -2.64 -3.66 -10.98
CA GLY A 133 -3.65 -3.20 -11.93
C GLY A 133 -4.97 -3.96 -11.75
N GLU A 134 -6.08 -3.34 -12.14
CA GLU A 134 -7.37 -4.00 -12.25
C GLU A 134 -7.84 -4.08 -13.70
N LEU A 135 -8.31 -5.28 -14.08
CA LEU A 135 -8.89 -5.51 -15.40
C LEU A 135 -10.18 -6.32 -15.32
N GLY A 136 -11.18 -5.93 -16.11
CA GLY A 136 -12.57 -6.31 -15.86
C GLY A 136 -13.21 -5.27 -14.94
N TYR A 137 -14.32 -5.62 -14.31
CA TYR A 137 -14.96 -4.76 -13.32
C TYR A 137 -15.67 -5.58 -12.26
N VAL A 138 -15.40 -5.27 -10.99
CA VAL A 138 -16.07 -5.85 -9.83
C VAL A 138 -17.10 -4.84 -9.29
N PRO A 139 -18.42 -5.06 -9.47
CA PRO A 139 -19.42 -4.12 -9.02
C PRO A 139 -19.69 -4.26 -7.52
N GLY A 140 -20.21 -3.21 -6.91
CA GLY A 140 -20.74 -3.24 -5.55
C GLY A 140 -22.19 -3.69 -5.51
N VAL A 141 -22.61 -4.24 -4.37
CA VAL A 141 -24.02 -4.62 -4.15
C VAL A 141 -24.86 -3.36 -3.89
N PRO A 142 -25.99 -3.15 -4.63
CA PRO A 142 -26.89 -2.01 -4.39
C PRO A 142 -27.39 -1.95 -2.94
N GLY A 143 -27.32 -0.76 -2.32
CA GLY A 143 -27.68 -0.54 -0.92
C GLY A 143 -26.58 -0.87 0.10
N GLU A 144 -25.41 -1.31 -0.35
CA GLU A 144 -24.22 -1.48 0.47
C GLU A 144 -23.05 -0.70 -0.12
N ASN A 145 -22.32 -1.30 -1.08
CA ASN A 145 -21.17 -0.68 -1.75
C ASN A 145 -21.47 -0.28 -3.20
N GLY A 146 -22.70 -0.45 -3.68
CA GLY A 146 -23.08 -0.16 -5.07
C GLY A 146 -22.94 1.31 -5.49
N GLU A 147 -23.00 2.26 -4.55
CA GLU A 147 -22.74 3.67 -4.85
C GLU A 147 -21.25 3.96 -5.06
N ARG A 148 -20.38 3.22 -4.35
CA ARG A 148 -18.92 3.34 -4.48
C ARG A 148 -18.36 2.55 -5.65
N HIS A 149 -19.02 1.45 -6.00
CA HIS A 149 -18.67 0.59 -7.13
C HIS A 149 -19.91 0.39 -8.04
N PRO A 150 -20.33 1.43 -8.81
CA PRO A 150 -21.50 1.36 -9.66
C PRO A 150 -21.23 0.61 -10.96
N GLY A 151 -22.17 -0.22 -11.41
CA GLY A 151 -22.13 -0.84 -12.74
C GLY A 151 -22.43 -2.34 -12.72
N THR A 152 -22.04 -3.04 -13.78
CA THR A 152 -22.25 -4.49 -13.93
C THR A 152 -20.93 -5.20 -14.07
N ASN A 153 -20.86 -6.43 -13.56
CA ASN A 153 -19.66 -7.25 -13.64
C ASN A 153 -19.17 -7.43 -15.08
N VAL A 154 -17.91 -7.07 -15.32
CA VAL A 154 -17.20 -7.30 -16.59
C VAL A 154 -16.09 -8.30 -16.34
N TYR A 155 -16.19 -9.48 -16.95
CA TYR A 155 -15.23 -10.56 -16.74
C TYR A 155 -13.93 -10.28 -17.50
N THR A 156 -12.79 -10.48 -16.85
CA THR A 156 -11.47 -10.36 -17.47
C THR A 156 -11.28 -11.44 -18.54
N THR A 157 -10.90 -11.07 -19.77
CA THR A 157 -10.51 -12.08 -20.78
C THR A 157 -9.00 -12.36 -20.73
N VAL A 158 -8.60 -13.56 -21.17
CA VAL A 158 -7.17 -13.95 -21.24
C VAL A 158 -6.38 -13.04 -22.18
N ALA A 159 -6.96 -12.66 -23.32
CA ALA A 159 -6.31 -11.82 -24.32
C ALA A 159 -6.08 -10.39 -23.79
N GLU A 160 -7.09 -9.78 -23.16
CA GLU A 160 -6.94 -8.46 -22.55
C GLU A 160 -5.93 -8.50 -21.40
N ALA A 161 -5.98 -9.52 -20.53
CA ALA A 161 -5.06 -9.64 -19.41
C ALA A 161 -3.60 -9.71 -19.88
N LYS A 162 -3.33 -10.52 -20.92
CA LYS A 162 -2.00 -10.63 -21.52
C LYS A 162 -1.53 -9.30 -22.09
N GLY A 163 -2.37 -8.67 -22.93
CA GLY A 163 -2.04 -7.38 -23.53
C GLY A 163 -1.89 -6.26 -22.50
N PHE A 164 -2.62 -6.33 -21.39
CA PHE A 164 -2.53 -5.36 -20.30
C PHE A 164 -1.19 -5.48 -19.58
N VAL A 165 -0.86 -6.67 -19.05
CA VAL A 165 0.39 -6.91 -18.31
C VAL A 165 1.62 -6.60 -19.17
N GLU A 166 1.64 -7.05 -20.44
CA GLU A 166 2.78 -6.81 -21.34
C GLU A 166 3.04 -5.31 -21.61
N ARG A 167 1.99 -4.49 -21.60
CA ARG A 167 2.08 -3.07 -21.99
C ARG A 167 2.18 -2.13 -20.80
N THR A 168 1.66 -2.52 -19.63
CA THR A 168 1.71 -1.72 -18.40
C THR A 168 2.91 -2.10 -17.54
N GLY A 169 3.28 -3.38 -17.47
CA GLY A 169 4.33 -3.87 -16.57
C GLY A 169 3.89 -4.00 -15.11
N VAL A 170 2.58 -4.12 -14.83
CA VAL A 170 2.08 -4.37 -13.46
C VAL A 170 2.69 -5.64 -12.85
N ASP A 171 2.88 -5.62 -11.53
CA ASP A 171 3.53 -6.71 -10.80
C ASP A 171 2.55 -7.82 -10.40
N PHE A 172 1.29 -7.45 -10.22
CA PHE A 172 0.17 -8.36 -9.97
C PHE A 172 -1.12 -7.77 -10.54
N LEU A 173 -2.10 -8.65 -10.80
CA LEU A 173 -3.32 -8.30 -11.52
C LEU A 173 -4.56 -8.73 -10.74
N ALA A 174 -5.40 -7.76 -10.38
CA ALA A 174 -6.77 -8.00 -9.94
C ALA A 174 -7.64 -8.39 -11.13
N VAL A 175 -8.34 -9.52 -11.00
CA VAL A 175 -9.17 -10.08 -12.08
C VAL A 175 -10.61 -10.23 -11.63
N SER A 176 -11.54 -9.89 -12.53
CA SER A 176 -12.96 -10.13 -12.34
C SER A 176 -13.39 -11.46 -12.93
N ILE A 177 -13.85 -12.35 -12.05
CA ILE A 177 -14.29 -13.72 -12.38
C ILE A 177 -15.66 -14.07 -11.77
N GLY A 178 -16.42 -13.06 -11.34
CA GLY A 178 -17.75 -13.26 -10.74
C GLY A 178 -17.88 -12.85 -9.26
N THR A 179 -16.86 -12.23 -8.66
CA THR A 179 -16.97 -11.60 -7.32
C THR A 179 -17.66 -10.24 -7.41
N VAL A 180 -18.04 -9.69 -6.25
CA VAL A 180 -18.64 -8.34 -6.09
C VAL A 180 -18.17 -7.73 -4.77
N HIS A 181 -18.23 -6.40 -4.63
CA HIS A 181 -18.03 -5.72 -3.35
C HIS A 181 -19.31 -5.75 -2.51
N GLY A 182 -19.22 -6.14 -1.24
CA GLY A 182 -20.37 -6.23 -0.34
C GLY A 182 -20.99 -7.63 -0.26
N ARG A 183 -22.16 -7.75 0.36
CA ARG A 183 -22.81 -9.02 0.69
C ARG A 183 -23.62 -9.54 -0.49
N LEU A 184 -23.15 -10.63 -1.10
CA LEU A 184 -23.95 -11.38 -2.07
C LEU A 184 -25.15 -12.06 -1.40
N LYS A 185 -26.33 -11.91 -2.03
CA LYS A 185 -27.47 -12.79 -1.73
C LYS A 185 -27.26 -14.13 -2.44
N GLY A 186 -26.84 -15.15 -1.69
CA GLY A 186 -26.59 -16.50 -2.21
C GLY A 186 -25.13 -16.77 -2.57
N LYS A 187 -24.86 -17.93 -3.21
CA LYS A 187 -23.49 -18.37 -3.52
C LYS A 187 -22.96 -17.73 -4.80
N ALA A 188 -21.81 -17.06 -4.71
CA ALA A 188 -21.12 -16.50 -5.87
C ALA A 188 -20.78 -17.60 -6.90
N LYS A 189 -21.13 -17.39 -8.17
CA LYS A 189 -20.74 -18.30 -9.26
C LYS A 189 -19.44 -17.80 -9.87
N LEU A 190 -18.31 -18.36 -9.41
CA LEU A 190 -16.98 -17.97 -9.87
C LEU A 190 -16.56 -18.77 -11.11
N ASP A 191 -16.02 -18.09 -12.12
CA ASP A 191 -15.46 -18.69 -13.32
C ASP A 191 -14.00 -19.14 -13.08
N PHE A 192 -13.87 -20.28 -12.42
CA PHE A 192 -12.57 -20.87 -12.13
C PHE A 192 -11.82 -21.36 -13.39
N GLN A 193 -12.52 -21.64 -14.48
CA GLN A 193 -11.86 -22.04 -15.73
C GLN A 193 -11.14 -20.86 -16.33
N ARG A 194 -11.80 -19.69 -16.40
CA ARG A 194 -11.18 -18.42 -16.80
C ARG A 194 -9.99 -18.06 -15.93
N LEU A 195 -10.13 -18.14 -14.60
CA LEU A 195 -9.03 -17.86 -13.67
C LEU A 195 -7.80 -18.74 -13.98
N ARG A 196 -8.00 -20.04 -14.19
CA ARG A 196 -6.91 -20.96 -14.56
C ARG A 196 -6.25 -20.55 -15.87
N SER A 197 -7.04 -20.23 -16.89
CA SER A 197 -6.51 -19.83 -18.20
C SER A 197 -5.74 -18.51 -18.13
N ILE A 198 -6.20 -17.53 -17.34
CA ILE A 198 -5.48 -16.27 -17.10
C ILE A 198 -4.15 -16.56 -16.41
N ASN A 199 -4.16 -17.33 -15.32
CA ASN A 199 -2.95 -17.68 -14.58
C ASN A 199 -1.89 -18.35 -15.47
N GLN A 200 -2.32 -19.32 -16.29
CA GLN A 200 -1.44 -20.01 -17.24
C GLN A 200 -0.84 -19.10 -18.31
N ALA A 201 -1.56 -18.05 -18.70
CA ALA A 201 -1.11 -17.11 -19.73
C ALA A 201 -0.16 -16.04 -19.19
N LEU A 202 -0.32 -15.63 -17.92
CA LEU A 202 0.43 -14.52 -17.33
C LEU A 202 1.65 -14.97 -16.53
N GLY A 203 1.51 -16.01 -15.69
CA GLY A 203 2.59 -16.45 -14.80
C GLY A 203 2.99 -15.43 -13.72
N ILE A 204 2.09 -14.50 -13.36
CA ILE A 204 2.29 -13.52 -12.27
C ILE A 204 1.23 -13.73 -11.18
N PRO A 205 1.45 -13.23 -9.94
CA PRO A 205 0.46 -13.30 -8.88
C PRO A 205 -0.87 -12.63 -9.27
N LEU A 206 -1.99 -13.31 -9.03
CA LEU A 206 -3.33 -12.76 -9.23
C LEU A 206 -3.94 -12.30 -7.89
N ALA A 207 -4.76 -11.25 -7.96
CA ALA A 207 -5.53 -10.73 -6.84
C ALA A 207 -7.03 -10.94 -7.05
N ILE A 208 -7.77 -11.10 -5.95
CA ILE A 208 -9.23 -11.17 -5.95
C ILE A 208 -9.81 -10.14 -4.99
N HIS A 209 -10.66 -9.27 -5.55
CA HIS A 209 -11.49 -8.32 -4.83
C HIS A 209 -12.85 -8.94 -4.50
N GLY A 210 -13.46 -8.48 -3.41
CA GLY A 210 -14.81 -8.91 -3.03
C GLY A 210 -14.88 -10.34 -2.48
N GLY A 211 -14.02 -10.67 -1.52
CA GLY A 211 -14.01 -11.99 -0.87
C GLY A 211 -15.20 -12.27 0.07
N ALA A 212 -16.00 -11.25 0.40
CA ALA A 212 -17.14 -11.41 1.31
C ALA A 212 -18.20 -12.37 0.75
N GLY A 213 -18.60 -13.36 1.54
CA GLY A 213 -19.59 -14.36 1.16
C GLY A 213 -19.06 -15.56 0.36
N LEU A 214 -17.74 -15.62 0.09
CA LEU A 214 -17.11 -16.83 -0.42
C LEU A 214 -16.90 -17.86 0.69
N ASP A 215 -17.08 -19.14 0.36
CA ASP A 215 -16.78 -20.24 1.28
C ASP A 215 -15.29 -20.69 1.19
N ASP A 216 -14.87 -21.49 2.16
CA ASP A 216 -13.48 -21.96 2.26
C ASP A 216 -13.05 -22.84 1.07
N ASP A 217 -13.96 -23.56 0.41
CA ASP A 217 -13.65 -24.32 -0.81
C ASP A 217 -13.35 -23.37 -1.96
N GLN A 218 -14.18 -22.32 -2.12
CA GLN A 218 -13.96 -21.30 -3.14
C GLN A 218 -12.61 -20.62 -2.95
N PHE A 219 -12.25 -20.22 -1.73
CA PHE A 219 -10.92 -19.66 -1.46
C PHE A 219 -9.78 -20.60 -1.83
N ARG A 220 -9.83 -21.87 -1.40
CA ARG A 220 -8.80 -22.86 -1.77
C ARG A 220 -8.69 -23.04 -3.28
N ARG A 221 -9.82 -23.01 -3.99
CA ARG A 221 -9.86 -23.15 -5.45
C ARG A 221 -9.34 -21.93 -6.20
N LEU A 222 -9.49 -20.73 -5.63
CA LEU A 222 -8.89 -19.48 -6.13
C LEU A 222 -7.36 -19.59 -6.03
N ILE A 223 -6.87 -19.92 -4.84
CA ILE A 223 -5.44 -20.03 -4.53
C ILE A 223 -4.76 -21.08 -5.41
N ALA A 224 -5.37 -22.25 -5.55
CA ALA A 224 -4.90 -23.33 -6.43
C ALA A 224 -4.85 -22.94 -7.92
N LYS A 225 -5.30 -21.73 -8.30
CA LYS A 225 -5.31 -21.19 -9.66
C LYS A 225 -4.56 -19.86 -9.75
N GLY A 226 -3.62 -19.62 -8.85
CA GLY A 226 -2.66 -18.50 -8.95
C GLY A 226 -3.07 -17.23 -8.21
N VAL A 227 -4.15 -17.27 -7.41
CA VAL A 227 -4.50 -16.15 -6.52
C VAL A 227 -3.55 -16.15 -5.33
N ALA A 228 -2.81 -15.06 -5.19
CA ALA A 228 -1.82 -14.86 -4.14
C ALA A 228 -2.15 -13.67 -3.21
N LYS A 229 -3.10 -12.81 -3.62
CA LYS A 229 -3.64 -11.71 -2.81
C LYS A 229 -5.16 -11.78 -2.75
N ILE A 230 -5.74 -11.63 -1.57
CA ILE A 230 -7.19 -11.57 -1.37
C ILE A 230 -7.53 -10.30 -0.59
N ASN A 231 -8.34 -9.41 -1.18
CA ASN A 231 -8.82 -8.20 -0.50
C ASN A 231 -10.03 -8.56 0.37
N TYR A 232 -10.02 -8.05 1.60
CA TYR A 232 -10.99 -8.45 2.62
C TYR A 232 -11.35 -7.29 3.57
N ASP A 233 -12.53 -6.72 3.35
CA ASP A 233 -13.03 -5.55 4.09
C ASP A 233 -14.39 -5.85 4.77
N THR A 234 -15.44 -6.03 3.96
CA THR A 234 -16.84 -6.08 4.43
C THR A 234 -17.08 -7.05 5.59
N ALA A 235 -16.44 -8.23 5.58
CA ALA A 235 -16.61 -9.21 6.64
C ALA A 235 -15.92 -8.79 7.96
N LEU A 236 -14.82 -8.03 7.91
CA LEU A 236 -14.21 -7.44 9.11
C LEU A 236 -15.09 -6.32 9.67
N ALA A 237 -15.64 -5.47 8.79
CA ALA A 237 -16.62 -4.46 9.18
C ALA A 237 -17.87 -5.08 9.83
N ASP A 238 -18.33 -6.22 9.31
CA ASP A 238 -19.45 -6.97 9.88
C ASP A 238 -19.12 -7.56 11.25
N ALA A 239 -17.93 -8.13 11.42
CA ALA A 239 -17.45 -8.65 12.69
C ALA A 239 -17.37 -7.52 13.75
N ALA A 240 -16.80 -6.37 13.38
CA ALA A 240 -16.74 -5.19 14.24
C ALA A 240 -18.14 -4.70 14.64
N GLY A 241 -19.04 -4.51 13.67
CA GLY A 241 -20.41 -4.08 13.93
C GLY A 241 -21.21 -5.07 14.78
N ALA A 242 -20.98 -6.38 14.60
CA ALA A 242 -21.60 -7.42 15.42
C ALA A 242 -21.11 -7.38 16.87
N ALA A 243 -19.81 -7.18 17.10
CA ALA A 243 -19.23 -7.04 18.42
C ALA A 243 -19.85 -5.86 19.19
N ILE A 244 -19.92 -4.69 18.55
CA ILE A 244 -20.53 -3.48 19.14
C ILE A 244 -22.01 -3.73 19.49
N ARG A 245 -22.78 -4.31 18.57
CA ARG A 245 -24.21 -4.61 18.82
C ARG A 245 -24.41 -5.62 19.94
N ALA A 246 -23.57 -6.65 20.01
CA ALA A 246 -23.63 -7.65 21.07
C ALA A 246 -23.38 -6.99 22.43
N ARG A 247 -22.35 -6.14 22.51
CA ARG A 247 -21.98 -5.43 23.73
C ARG A 247 -23.03 -4.43 24.19
N ALA A 248 -23.60 -3.65 23.26
CA ALA A 248 -24.70 -2.74 23.53
C ALA A 248 -25.92 -3.46 24.11
N LYS A 249 -26.20 -4.68 23.62
CA LYS A 249 -27.31 -5.52 24.12
C LYS A 249 -27.01 -6.09 25.51
N SER A 250 -25.77 -6.52 25.78
CA SER A 250 -25.41 -7.15 27.05
C SER A 250 -25.14 -6.16 28.18
N ALA A 251 -24.76 -4.92 27.86
CA ALA A 251 -24.48 -3.85 28.83
C ALA A 251 -25.24 -2.56 28.48
N PRO A 252 -26.55 -2.49 28.75
CA PRO A 252 -27.33 -1.27 28.54
C PRO A 252 -26.74 -0.11 29.36
N GLY A 253 -26.40 1.00 28.71
CA GLY A 253 -25.74 2.14 29.34
C GLY A 253 -24.21 2.14 29.27
N ALA A 254 -23.60 1.14 28.59
CA ALA A 254 -22.18 1.11 28.27
C ALA A 254 -21.72 2.41 27.57
N GLY A 255 -20.60 2.96 28.04
CA GLY A 255 -19.95 4.08 27.38
C GLY A 255 -19.23 3.65 26.10
N TYR A 256 -18.72 4.61 25.32
CA TYR A 256 -18.02 4.33 24.06
C TYR A 256 -16.91 3.27 24.20
N MET A 257 -16.02 3.43 25.20
CA MET A 257 -14.91 2.50 25.41
C MET A 257 -15.38 1.06 25.69
N ASP A 258 -16.48 0.91 26.44
CA ASP A 258 -17.06 -0.40 26.70
C ASP A 258 -17.64 -1.02 25.43
N LEU A 259 -18.27 -0.21 24.57
CA LEU A 259 -18.92 -0.66 23.34
C LEU A 259 -17.92 -1.16 22.29
N VAL A 260 -16.74 -0.57 22.22
CA VAL A 260 -15.71 -0.94 21.23
C VAL A 260 -14.69 -1.95 21.75
N GLN A 261 -14.71 -2.27 23.05
CA GLN A 261 -13.73 -3.14 23.71
C GLN A 261 -13.48 -4.48 22.99
N ASP A 262 -14.52 -5.07 22.41
CA ASP A 262 -14.46 -6.40 21.79
C ASP A 262 -14.23 -6.36 20.26
N VAL A 263 -14.11 -5.17 19.66
CA VAL A 263 -13.98 -4.99 18.20
C VAL A 263 -12.68 -5.59 17.67
N SER A 264 -11.54 -5.20 18.24
CA SER A 264 -10.22 -5.71 17.83
C SER A 264 -10.16 -7.24 17.92
N ALA A 265 -10.70 -7.84 18.98
CA ALA A 265 -10.74 -9.29 19.16
C ALA A 265 -11.61 -10.00 18.09
N ALA A 266 -12.75 -9.41 17.72
CA ALA A 266 -13.63 -9.95 16.68
C ALA A 266 -12.94 -9.92 15.29
N ILE A 267 -12.31 -8.80 14.95
CA ILE A 267 -11.52 -8.65 13.71
C ILE A 267 -10.37 -9.65 13.69
N SER A 268 -9.67 -9.79 14.81
CA SER A 268 -8.55 -10.72 14.96
C SER A 268 -8.98 -12.16 14.73
N THR A 269 -10.11 -12.57 15.29
CA THR A 269 -10.65 -13.94 15.13
C THR A 269 -10.94 -14.26 13.67
N GLU A 270 -11.58 -13.34 12.94
CA GLU A 270 -11.88 -13.55 11.52
C GLU A 270 -10.61 -13.52 10.66
N THR A 271 -9.68 -12.61 10.95
CA THR A 271 -8.40 -12.52 10.25
C THR A 271 -7.59 -13.81 10.39
N GLU A 272 -7.51 -14.40 11.59
CA GLU A 272 -6.84 -15.69 11.79
C GLU A 272 -7.52 -16.84 11.03
N ARG A 273 -8.85 -16.84 10.96
CA ARG A 273 -9.61 -17.82 10.18
C ARG A 273 -9.20 -17.73 8.71
N CYS A 274 -9.18 -16.53 8.15
CA CYS A 274 -8.73 -16.27 6.79
C CYS A 274 -7.29 -16.74 6.56
N MET A 275 -6.34 -16.38 7.44
CA MET A 275 -4.93 -16.81 7.32
C MET A 275 -4.77 -18.34 7.32
N ARG A 276 -5.55 -19.06 8.13
CA ARG A 276 -5.56 -20.54 8.12
C ARG A 276 -6.14 -21.10 6.83
N VAL A 277 -7.27 -20.57 6.37
CA VAL A 277 -7.95 -21.05 5.16
C VAL A 277 -7.11 -20.75 3.90
N TRP A 278 -6.45 -19.60 3.87
CA TRP A 278 -5.64 -19.13 2.75
C TRP A 278 -4.21 -19.67 2.75
N GLY A 279 -3.82 -20.43 3.78
CA GLY A 279 -2.53 -21.11 3.85
C GLY A 279 -1.33 -20.23 4.22
N SER A 280 -1.58 -18.98 4.65
CA SER A 280 -0.52 -18.03 5.06
C SER A 280 -0.08 -18.20 6.52
N ALA A 281 -0.88 -18.86 7.36
CA ALA A 281 -0.50 -19.16 8.74
C ALA A 281 0.79 -20.00 8.80
N GLY A 282 1.73 -19.60 9.66
CA GLY A 282 3.03 -20.25 9.86
C GLY A 282 4.11 -19.84 8.86
N ARG A 283 3.82 -18.99 7.87
CA ARG A 283 4.70 -18.64 6.75
C ARG A 283 5.64 -17.46 7.04
N ALA A 284 5.54 -16.79 8.18
CA ALA A 284 6.29 -15.56 8.46
C ALA A 284 7.81 -15.72 8.35
N ALA A 285 8.39 -16.78 8.92
CA ALA A 285 9.84 -16.96 8.97
C ALA A 285 10.45 -17.17 7.58
N GLU A 286 9.80 -17.99 6.74
CA GLU A 286 10.25 -18.22 5.36
C GLU A 286 10.13 -16.94 4.51
N VAL A 287 9.01 -16.21 4.64
CA VAL A 287 8.81 -14.93 3.94
C VAL A 287 9.86 -13.90 4.35
N LEU A 288 10.18 -13.76 5.66
CA LEU A 288 11.23 -12.85 6.13
C LEU A 288 12.62 -13.24 5.62
N SER A 289 12.90 -14.53 5.45
CA SER A 289 14.19 -15.00 4.93
C SER A 289 14.35 -14.77 3.42
N HIS A 290 13.24 -14.66 2.69
CA HIS A 290 13.23 -14.54 1.24
C HIS A 290 13.01 -13.11 0.75
N CYS A 291 12.22 -12.33 1.46
CA CYS A 291 11.82 -10.98 1.03
C CYS A 291 12.88 -9.94 1.39
N ARG A 292 13.12 -9.01 0.47
CA ARG A 292 13.93 -7.83 0.80
C ARG A 292 13.26 -7.01 1.90
N PRO A 293 14.02 -6.52 2.89
CA PRO A 293 13.52 -5.56 3.86
C PRO A 293 13.11 -4.26 3.16
N TRP A 294 11.98 -3.69 3.57
CA TRP A 294 11.57 -2.36 3.14
C TRP A 294 12.06 -1.33 4.16
N ALA A 295 13.05 -0.53 3.77
CA ALA A 295 13.67 0.47 4.63
C ALA A 295 13.83 1.81 3.89
N PRO A 296 13.48 2.94 4.54
CA PRO A 296 13.75 4.26 3.99
C PRO A 296 15.26 4.55 3.97
N VAL A 297 15.66 5.46 3.10
CA VAL A 297 17.02 6.00 3.00
C VAL A 297 17.00 7.48 3.36
N GLU A 298 18.03 7.95 4.04
CA GLU A 298 18.24 9.37 4.31
C GLU A 298 19.35 9.93 3.45
N HIS A 299 19.04 10.97 2.67
CA HIS A 299 20.04 11.75 1.96
C HIS A 299 20.38 13.00 2.77
N LEU A 300 21.58 13.02 3.34
CA LEU A 300 22.09 14.14 4.13
C LEU A 300 22.94 15.05 3.27
N ILE A 301 22.59 16.34 3.26
CA ILE A 301 23.41 17.41 2.71
C ILE A 301 23.76 18.39 3.83
N ILE A 302 25.03 18.52 4.19
CA ILE A 302 25.48 19.61 5.07
C ILE A 302 26.30 20.59 4.26
N HIS A 303 25.99 21.89 4.36
CA HIS A 303 26.59 22.89 3.49
C HIS A 303 26.73 24.27 4.16
N ASN A 304 27.53 25.13 3.52
CA ASN A 304 27.52 26.57 3.73
C ASN A 304 26.91 27.28 2.53
N VAL A 305 26.55 28.55 2.69
CA VAL A 305 26.13 29.42 1.58
C VAL A 305 27.08 30.61 1.48
N VAL A 306 27.39 31.03 0.26
CA VAL A 306 28.22 32.20 -0.05
C VAL A 306 27.48 33.14 -1.01
N GLY A 307 27.73 34.44 -0.87
CA GLY A 307 27.18 35.44 -1.78
C GLY A 307 25.69 35.75 -1.59
N ILE A 308 25.05 35.23 -0.55
CA ILE A 308 23.65 35.50 -0.21
C ILE A 308 23.47 35.78 1.29
N SER A 309 22.46 36.58 1.62
CA SER A 309 22.03 36.87 2.99
C SER A 309 21.30 35.68 3.64
N GLU A 310 21.16 35.70 4.97
CA GLU A 310 20.37 34.68 5.68
C GLU A 310 18.91 34.64 5.20
N LYS A 311 18.33 35.79 4.82
CA LYS A 311 16.96 35.88 4.29
C LYS A 311 16.84 35.18 2.93
N GLU A 312 17.82 35.38 2.05
CA GLU A 312 17.85 34.72 0.74
C GLU A 312 18.09 33.22 0.87
N ALA A 313 18.93 32.80 1.83
CA ALA A 313 19.12 31.40 2.15
C ALA A 313 17.83 30.75 2.65
N ALA A 314 17.08 31.42 3.54
CA ALA A 314 15.77 30.94 4.01
C ALA A 314 14.75 30.81 2.87
N ALA A 315 14.74 31.76 1.92
CA ALA A 315 13.87 31.69 0.75
C ALA A 315 14.23 30.52 -0.19
N MET A 316 15.53 30.31 -0.44
CA MET A 316 16.03 29.14 -1.18
C MET A 316 15.62 27.83 -0.48
N ILE A 317 15.73 27.77 0.85
CA ILE A 317 15.36 26.60 1.63
C ILE A 317 13.87 26.29 1.48
N ALA A 318 13.00 27.29 1.65
CA ALA A 318 11.56 27.11 1.51
C ALA A 318 11.15 26.65 0.10
N GLU A 319 11.76 27.22 -0.95
CA GLU A 319 11.55 26.81 -2.34
C GLU A 319 11.99 25.35 -2.56
N GLY A 320 13.16 24.97 -2.04
CA GLY A 320 13.66 23.59 -2.13
C GLY A 320 12.79 22.59 -1.37
N GLN A 321 12.29 22.94 -0.18
CA GLN A 321 11.38 22.06 0.56
C GLN A 321 10.12 21.74 -0.24
N GLN A 322 9.56 22.75 -0.93
CA GLN A 322 8.39 22.57 -1.78
C GLN A 322 8.71 21.74 -3.03
N ALA A 323 9.74 22.14 -3.79
CA ALA A 323 10.08 21.50 -5.05
C ALA A 323 10.57 20.05 -4.87
N LEU A 324 11.48 19.83 -3.93
CA LEU A 324 12.05 18.51 -3.68
C LEU A 324 11.05 17.58 -2.97
N GLY A 325 10.20 18.13 -2.09
CA GLY A 325 9.18 17.37 -1.39
C GLY A 325 8.00 16.92 -2.26
N ALA A 326 7.88 17.45 -3.48
CA ALA A 326 6.89 17.04 -4.47
C ALA A 326 7.37 15.88 -5.37
N ILE A 327 8.67 15.55 -5.33
CA ILE A 327 9.24 14.49 -6.15
C ILE A 327 8.73 13.13 -5.65
N PRO A 328 8.22 12.25 -6.54
CA PRO A 328 7.78 10.92 -6.17
C PRO A 328 8.84 10.14 -5.38
N GLY A 329 8.40 9.43 -4.34
CA GLY A 329 9.29 8.67 -3.45
C GLY A 329 9.98 9.52 -2.36
N VAL A 330 9.92 10.85 -2.43
CA VAL A 330 10.37 11.72 -1.33
C VAL A 330 9.31 11.78 -0.24
N ARG A 331 9.67 11.29 0.95
CA ARG A 331 8.78 11.23 2.12
C ARG A 331 8.81 12.51 2.93
N ALA A 332 10.00 13.06 3.14
CA ALA A 332 10.19 14.29 3.89
C ALA A 332 11.43 15.05 3.39
N VAL A 333 11.37 16.38 3.48
CA VAL A 333 12.53 17.27 3.30
C VAL A 333 12.63 18.12 4.57
N VAL A 334 13.52 17.72 5.47
CA VAL A 334 13.80 18.43 6.70
C VAL A 334 15.04 19.28 6.49
N THR A 335 14.99 20.53 6.92
CA THR A 335 16.16 21.43 6.88
C THR A 335 16.49 21.94 8.26
N GLY A 336 17.77 22.19 8.51
CA GLY A 336 18.24 22.70 9.78
C GLY A 336 19.33 23.75 9.62
N ARG A 337 19.57 24.47 10.71
CA ARG A 337 20.69 25.39 10.86
C ARG A 337 21.46 25.00 12.10
N ALA A 338 22.79 25.11 12.04
CA ALA A 338 23.64 24.90 13.19
C ALA A 338 23.25 25.86 14.33
N VAL A 339 23.11 25.29 15.53
CA VAL A 339 22.88 26.07 16.76
C VAL A 339 24.18 26.75 17.19
N GLU A 340 25.32 26.10 16.98
CA GLU A 340 26.64 26.65 17.28
C GLU A 340 27.00 27.80 16.32
N GLU A 341 27.53 28.89 16.89
CA GLU A 341 27.94 30.08 16.12
C GLU A 341 29.12 29.82 15.19
N ARG A 342 30.00 28.87 15.54
CA ARG A 342 31.24 28.55 14.80
C ARG A 342 31.24 27.13 14.22
N ALA A 343 30.07 26.63 13.84
CA ALA A 343 29.97 25.34 13.17
C ALA A 343 30.69 25.35 11.81
N GLN A 344 31.34 24.23 11.48
CA GLN A 344 32.01 24.05 10.17
C GLN A 344 31.02 24.12 9.00
N TYR A 345 29.81 23.61 9.20
CA TYR A 345 28.69 23.67 8.25
C TYR A 345 27.49 24.34 8.92
N ARG A 346 26.95 25.36 8.28
CA ARG A 346 25.88 26.19 8.85
C ARG A 346 24.49 25.62 8.59
N TYR A 347 24.28 24.90 7.50
CA TYR A 347 22.97 24.41 7.07
C TYR A 347 22.98 22.91 6.82
N CYS A 348 21.83 22.28 7.01
CA CYS A 348 21.62 20.89 6.62
C CYS A 348 20.28 20.69 5.90
N TRP A 349 20.27 19.71 5.01
CA TRP A 349 19.10 19.09 4.41
C TRP A 349 19.14 17.61 4.74
N LEU A 350 18.00 17.08 5.13
CA LEU A 350 17.77 15.67 5.33
C LEU A 350 16.55 15.29 4.49
N VAL A 351 16.80 14.61 3.38
CA VAL A 351 15.75 14.16 2.46
C VAL A 351 15.53 12.67 2.70
N ARG A 352 14.34 12.33 3.19
CA ARG A 352 13.95 10.94 3.41
C ARG A 352 13.32 10.37 2.16
N PHE A 353 13.88 9.30 1.63
CA PHE A 353 13.35 8.53 0.52
C PHE A 353 12.56 7.31 1.01
N ALA A 354 11.57 6.88 0.22
CA ALA A 354 10.74 5.72 0.52
C ALA A 354 11.53 4.40 0.46
N ALA A 355 12.45 4.30 -0.49
CA ALA A 355 13.33 3.16 -0.72
C ALA A 355 14.63 3.61 -1.43
N PRO A 356 15.68 2.76 -1.47
CA PRO A 356 16.93 3.07 -2.17
C PRO A 356 16.75 3.40 -3.66
N GLU A 357 15.78 2.79 -4.33
CA GLU A 357 15.49 2.99 -5.75
C GLU A 357 15.15 4.45 -6.10
N VAL A 358 14.65 5.21 -5.12
CA VAL A 358 14.32 6.64 -5.27
C VAL A 358 15.56 7.50 -5.50
N ILE A 359 16.76 7.07 -5.05
CA ILE A 359 17.98 7.91 -5.11
C ILE A 359 18.27 8.35 -6.55
N ASP A 360 18.21 7.41 -7.50
CA ASP A 360 18.56 7.68 -8.88
C ASP A 360 17.47 8.50 -9.59
N SER A 361 16.20 8.16 -9.35
CA SER A 361 15.06 8.89 -9.92
C SER A 361 14.98 10.31 -9.38
N TYR A 362 15.25 10.51 -8.09
CA TYR A 362 15.35 11.83 -7.45
C TYR A 362 16.46 12.68 -8.06
N ARG A 363 17.68 12.12 -8.18
CA ARG A 363 18.84 12.85 -8.73
C ARG A 363 18.61 13.29 -10.17
N GLY A 364 17.96 12.46 -10.98
CA GLY A 364 17.60 12.74 -12.37
C GLY A 364 16.34 13.57 -12.56
N HIS A 365 15.53 13.79 -11.50
CA HIS A 365 14.23 14.44 -11.64
C HIS A 365 14.38 15.91 -12.10
N PRO A 366 13.57 16.39 -13.07
CA PRO A 366 13.66 17.75 -13.59
C PRO A 366 13.61 18.83 -12.50
N ASP A 367 12.75 18.66 -11.50
CA ASP A 367 12.61 19.63 -10.39
C ASP A 367 13.85 19.66 -9.49
N HIS A 368 14.44 18.49 -9.19
CA HIS A 368 15.70 18.43 -8.46
C HIS A 368 16.82 19.10 -9.24
N VAL A 369 16.97 18.77 -10.54
CA VAL A 369 18.00 19.36 -11.41
C VAL A 369 17.82 20.87 -11.54
N ALA A 370 16.58 21.34 -11.70
CA ALA A 370 16.26 22.76 -11.81
C ALA A 370 16.58 23.51 -10.52
N PHE A 371 16.15 23.00 -9.37
CA PHE A 371 16.46 23.58 -8.06
C PHE A 371 17.97 23.59 -7.80
N ALA A 372 18.62 22.44 -7.97
CA ALA A 372 20.04 22.27 -7.71
C ALA A 372 20.89 23.23 -8.55
N ASN A 373 20.61 23.35 -9.85
CA ASN A 373 21.41 24.19 -10.75
C ASN A 373 21.13 25.68 -10.61
N ARG A 374 19.86 26.07 -10.39
CA ARG A 374 19.48 27.49 -10.40
C ARG A 374 19.59 28.16 -9.03
N ARG A 375 19.42 27.38 -7.96
CA ARG A 375 19.24 27.93 -6.61
C ARG A 375 20.34 27.47 -5.65
N PHE A 376 20.69 26.18 -5.64
CA PHE A 376 21.60 25.62 -4.64
C PHE A 376 23.08 25.71 -5.02
N ARG A 377 23.50 25.08 -6.13
CA ARG A 377 24.91 25.01 -6.58
C ARG A 377 25.58 26.38 -6.76
N PRO A 378 24.90 27.46 -7.22
CA PRO A 378 25.54 28.77 -7.36
C PRO A 378 25.98 29.40 -6.04
N VAL A 379 25.41 28.97 -4.91
CA VAL A 379 25.66 29.56 -3.58
C VAL A 379 26.28 28.56 -2.60
N ALA A 380 26.28 27.26 -2.89
CA ALA A 380 26.90 26.24 -2.06
C ALA A 380 28.40 26.13 -2.36
N ASP A 381 29.26 26.63 -1.47
CA ASP A 381 30.73 26.61 -1.62
C ASP A 381 31.37 25.30 -1.14
N ARG A 382 30.87 24.75 -0.03
CA ARG A 382 31.30 23.46 0.51
C ARG A 382 30.08 22.67 0.94
N ASP A 383 29.95 21.48 0.41
CA ASP A 383 28.93 20.53 0.81
C ASP A 383 29.49 19.13 1.03
N ILE A 384 28.82 18.38 1.90
CA ILE A 384 28.92 16.93 1.99
C ILE A 384 27.53 16.39 1.67
N SER A 385 27.45 15.48 0.71
CA SER A 385 26.20 14.87 0.22
C SER A 385 26.36 13.35 0.25
N ILE A 386 25.63 12.67 1.14
CA ILE A 386 25.78 11.23 1.41
C ILE A 386 24.41 10.59 1.66
N ASP A 387 24.21 9.39 1.13
CA ASP A 387 23.05 8.55 1.40
C ASP A 387 23.33 7.58 2.57
N TYR A 388 22.39 7.47 3.49
CA TYR A 388 22.46 6.59 4.66
C TYR A 388 21.28 5.63 4.65
N ALA A 389 21.57 4.33 4.69
CA ALA A 389 20.57 3.34 5.05
C ALA A 389 20.23 3.50 6.54
N LEU A 390 18.94 3.56 6.87
CA LEU A 390 18.51 3.61 8.26
C LEU A 390 18.44 2.21 8.85
N GLU A 391 19.28 1.95 9.82
CA GLU A 391 19.11 0.80 10.71
C GLU A 391 17.96 1.14 11.69
N GLY A 392 17.06 0.17 11.90
CA GLY A 392 15.94 0.36 12.84
C GLY A 392 16.44 0.63 14.27
N PRO A 393 15.62 1.27 15.13
CA PRO A 393 15.92 1.38 16.54
C PRO A 393 16.03 0.01 17.23
#